data_AF-A0A851IE67-F1
#
_entry.id   AF-A0A851IE67-F1
#
_cell.length_a   1.000
_cell.length_b   1.000
_cell.length_c   1.000
_cell.angle_alpha   90.00
_cell.angle_beta   90.00
_cell.angle_gamma   90.00
#
_symmetry.space_group_name_H-M   'P 1'
#
loop_
_entity.id
_entity.type
_entity.pdbx_description
1 polymer ?
#
loop_
_entity_poly.entity_id
_entity_poly.type
_entity_poly.pdbx_seq_one_letter_code
_entity_poly.pdbx_strand_id
1 'polypeptide(L)'
;MKFFINQLIGKNIKTNDTWKKMVKKGRKLANIDLDKIVEIPMSLQGLKACKVLSGEGIKVNITSISYSAQALLAARAGADYISPVIENIKGVDTVKEISEMFKREKIKTKIIFEKKEMPLYTANYA
;
A
#
# COMPACT_ATOMS: atom_id res chain seq x y z
N MET A 1 2.16 0.65 18.45
CA MET A 1 2.14 0.71 16.97
C MET A 1 1.37 1.96 16.59
N LYS A 2 1.97 2.98 15.95
CA LYS A 2 1.20 4.19 15.58
C LYS A 2 0.43 3.90 14.30
N PHE A 3 -0.84 3.53 14.43
CA PHE A 3 -1.75 3.44 13.29
C PHE A 3 -2.11 4.86 12.83
N PHE A 4 -1.64 5.26 11.65
CA PHE A 4 -2.04 6.53 11.05
C PHE A 4 -3.43 6.36 10.43
N ILE A 5 -4.48 6.70 11.19
CA ILE A 5 -5.83 6.90 10.66
C ILE A 5 -5.91 8.33 10.14
N ASN A 6 -5.18 8.63 9.06
CA ASN A 6 -5.50 9.79 8.24
C ASN A 6 -6.30 9.29 7.05
N GLN A 7 -7.39 9.99 6.75
CA GLN A 7 -8.23 9.77 5.59
C GLN A 7 -7.39 9.99 4.32
N LEU A 8 -6.67 8.96 3.90
CA LEU A 8 -5.92 8.97 2.66
C LEU A 8 -6.94 8.85 1.52
N ILE A 9 -7.31 9.99 0.94
CA ILE A 9 -8.18 10.03 -0.23
C ILE A 9 -7.31 9.72 -1.46
N GLY A 10 -6.93 8.46 -1.63
CA GLY A 10 -6.26 8.01 -2.84
C GLY A 10 -7.23 7.89 -4.02
N LYS A 11 -6.69 7.98 -5.23
CA LYS A 11 -7.42 7.67 -6.47
C LYS A 11 -6.87 6.37 -7.04
N ASN A 12 -7.73 5.37 -7.10
CA ASN A 12 -7.36 4.00 -7.45
C ASN A 12 -7.03 3.80 -8.93
N ILE A 13 -5.91 3.15 -9.20
CA ILE A 13 -5.56 2.61 -10.52
C ILE A 13 -6.13 1.18 -10.65
N LYS A 14 -6.65 0.82 -11.82
CA LYS A 14 -7.29 -0.49 -12.04
C LYS A 14 -6.26 -1.60 -12.28
N THR A 15 -6.61 -2.82 -11.86
CA THR A 15 -5.76 -4.03 -11.90
C THR A 15 -5.37 -4.51 -13.30
N ASN A 16 -6.16 -4.19 -14.34
CA ASN A 16 -5.96 -4.69 -15.70
C ASN A 16 -5.16 -3.75 -16.63
N ASP A 17 -4.54 -2.70 -16.09
CA ASP A 17 -3.69 -1.79 -16.86
C ASP A 17 -2.27 -2.34 -17.04
N THR A 18 -1.61 -1.98 -18.15
CA THR A 18 -0.15 -2.17 -18.28
C THR A 18 0.58 -1.19 -17.38
N TRP A 19 1.78 -1.52 -16.91
CA TRP A 19 2.57 -0.64 -16.03
C TRP A 19 2.76 0.76 -16.62
N LYS A 20 2.94 0.88 -17.95
CA LYS A 20 3.04 2.18 -18.65
C LYS A 20 1.76 3.01 -18.51
N LYS A 21 0.58 2.38 -18.62
CA LYS A 21 -0.71 3.05 -18.41
C LYS A 21 -0.88 3.47 -16.96
N MET A 22 -0.49 2.61 -16.02
CA MET A 22 -0.52 2.90 -14.58
C MET A 22 0.37 4.10 -14.24
N VAL A 23 1.61 4.17 -14.74
CA VAL A 23 2.51 5.32 -14.55
C VAL A 23 1.91 6.60 -15.13
N LYS A 24 1.37 6.57 -16.36
CA LYS A 24 0.72 7.74 -16.96
C LYS A 24 -0.45 8.25 -16.12
N LYS A 25 -1.25 7.35 -15.55
CA LYS A 25 -2.35 7.72 -14.64
C LYS A 25 -1.81 8.26 -13.32
N GLY A 26 -0.81 7.60 -12.71
CA GLY A 26 -0.17 8.02 -11.47
C GLY A 26 0.38 9.44 -11.54
N ARG A 27 1.13 9.77 -12.59
CA ARG A 27 1.63 11.14 -12.82
C ARG A 27 0.51 12.17 -12.96
N LYS A 28 -0.55 11.84 -13.71
CA LYS A 28 -1.72 12.72 -13.83
C LYS A 28 -2.40 12.95 -12.49
N LEU A 29 -2.46 11.93 -11.64
CA LEU A 29 -3.06 12.02 -10.31
C LEU A 29 -2.21 12.86 -9.37
N ALA A 30 -0.88 12.70 -9.39
CA ALA A 30 0.07 13.47 -8.59
C ALA A 30 0.10 14.96 -8.97
N ASN A 31 -0.11 15.29 -10.25
CA ASN A 31 -0.18 16.70 -10.69
C ASN A 31 -1.42 17.46 -10.21
N ILE A 32 -2.44 16.77 -9.71
CA ILE A 32 -3.66 17.43 -9.19
C ILE A 32 -3.40 17.97 -7.78
N ASP A 33 -2.58 17.28 -6.99
CA ASP A 33 -2.35 17.56 -5.58
C ASP A 33 -1.05 16.87 -5.14
N LEU A 34 -0.08 17.67 -4.68
CA LEU A 34 1.27 17.21 -4.31
C LEU A 34 1.28 16.30 -3.08
N ASP A 35 0.27 16.38 -2.22
CA ASP A 35 0.15 15.51 -1.04
C ASP A 35 -0.58 14.19 -1.36
N LYS A 36 -1.01 14.02 -2.62
CA LYS A 36 -1.78 12.85 -3.02
C LYS A 36 -0.92 11.60 -3.13
N ILE A 37 -1.41 10.53 -2.51
CA ILE A 37 -0.84 9.18 -2.63
C ILE A 37 -1.52 8.45 -3.78
N VAL A 38 -0.71 7.84 -4.66
CA VAL A 38 -1.19 7.03 -5.78
C VAL A 38 -1.40 5.59 -5.31
N GLU A 39 -2.65 5.12 -5.41
CA GLU A 39 -3.02 3.75 -5.04
C GLU A 39 -2.90 2.80 -6.23
N ILE A 40 -2.11 1.75 -6.05
CA ILE A 40 -1.82 0.75 -7.06
C ILE A 40 -2.10 -0.64 -6.49
N PRO A 41 -2.96 -1.44 -7.11
CA PRO A 41 -3.23 -2.78 -6.62
C PRO A 41 -2.01 -3.69 -6.80
N MET A 42 -1.78 -4.55 -5.82
CA MET A 42 -0.71 -5.54 -5.83
C MET A 42 -0.78 -6.42 -7.08
N SER A 43 0.24 -6.29 -7.93
CA SER A 43 0.41 -7.08 -9.16
C SER A 43 1.83 -6.86 -9.70
N LEU A 44 2.29 -7.72 -10.61
CA LEU A 44 3.59 -7.50 -11.25
C LEU A 44 3.65 -6.18 -12.03
N GLN A 45 2.55 -5.79 -12.68
CA GLN A 45 2.45 -4.50 -13.37
C GLN A 45 2.43 -3.34 -12.37
N GLY A 46 1.74 -3.51 -11.25
CA GLY A 46 1.67 -2.54 -10.16
C GLY A 46 3.04 -2.28 -9.52
N LEU A 47 3.82 -3.33 -9.24
CA LEU A 47 5.18 -3.20 -8.71
C LEU A 47 6.11 -2.48 -9.69
N LYS A 48 5.99 -2.75 -11.00
CA LYS A 48 6.74 -2.01 -12.04
C LYS A 48 6.37 -0.52 -12.06
N ALA A 49 5.08 -0.21 -11.94
CA ALA A 49 4.61 1.17 -11.88
C ALA A 49 5.06 1.87 -10.59
N CYS A 50 5.00 1.18 -9.45
CA CYS A 50 5.48 1.65 -8.16
C CYS A 50 6.95 2.07 -8.21
N LYS A 51 7.82 1.24 -8.80
CA LYS A 51 9.25 1.56 -8.96
C LYS A 51 9.49 2.85 -9.74
N VAL A 52 8.70 3.09 -10.79
CA VAL A 52 8.85 4.31 -11.61
C VAL A 52 8.33 5.53 -10.86
N LEU A 53 7.12 5.44 -10.29
CA LEU A 53 6.48 6.58 -9.62
C LEU A 53 7.21 6.98 -8.33
N SER A 54 7.62 6.01 -7.50
CA SER A 54 8.41 6.29 -6.29
C SER A 54 9.77 6.90 -6.62
N GLY A 55 10.43 6.44 -7.70
CA GLY A 55 11.67 7.03 -8.20
C GLY A 55 11.51 8.48 -8.69
N GLU A 56 10.29 8.89 -9.02
CA GLU A 56 9.93 10.28 -9.37
C GLU A 56 9.49 11.12 -8.16
N GLY A 57 9.58 10.56 -6.94
CA GLY A 57 9.13 11.22 -5.71
C GLY A 57 7.62 11.23 -5.51
N ILE A 58 6.86 10.51 -6.34
CA ILE A 58 5.42 10.37 -6.17
C ILE A 58 5.15 9.29 -5.12
N LYS A 59 4.41 9.66 -4.06
CA LYS A 59 4.08 8.72 -2.99
C LYS A 59 3.17 7.61 -3.50
N VAL A 60 3.51 6.36 -3.25
CA VAL A 60 2.73 5.19 -3.69
C VAL A 60 2.23 4.36 -2.52
N ASN A 61 0.95 4.00 -2.57
CA ASN A 61 0.36 2.95 -1.75
C ASN A 61 0.11 1.69 -2.58
N ILE A 62 0.66 0.55 -2.15
CA ILE A 62 0.31 -0.75 -2.75
C ILE A 62 -0.84 -1.39 -1.97
N THR A 63 -1.98 -1.56 -2.63
CA THR A 63 -3.20 -2.11 -2.02
C THR A 63 -3.37 -3.60 -2.29
N SER A 64 -4.33 -4.21 -1.60
CA SER A 64 -4.68 -5.64 -1.76
C SER A 64 -3.52 -6.59 -1.43
N ILE A 65 -2.77 -6.30 -0.36
CA ILE A 65 -1.71 -7.18 0.16
C ILE A 65 -2.35 -8.29 1.02
N SER A 66 -2.18 -9.55 0.62
CA SER A 66 -2.78 -10.70 1.31
C SER A 66 -1.77 -11.55 2.09
N TYR A 67 -0.46 -11.38 1.84
CA TYR A 67 0.59 -12.12 2.55
C TYR A 67 1.92 -11.33 2.62
N SER A 68 2.78 -11.69 3.58
CA SER A 68 4.01 -10.96 3.93
C SER A 68 5.01 -10.82 2.77
N ALA A 69 5.17 -11.85 1.94
CA ALA A 69 6.05 -11.78 0.78
C ALA A 69 5.64 -10.67 -0.21
N GLN A 70 4.34 -10.37 -0.36
CA GLN A 70 3.89 -9.25 -1.19
C GLN A 70 4.26 -7.91 -0.58
N ALA A 71 4.12 -7.77 0.74
CA ALA A 71 4.52 -6.57 1.46
C ALA A 71 6.02 -6.29 1.28
N LEU A 72 6.85 -7.34 1.35
CA LEU A 72 8.28 -7.23 1.08
C LEU A 72 8.55 -6.79 -0.35
N LEU A 73 7.90 -7.39 -1.35
CA LEU A 73 8.04 -7.00 -2.75
C LEU A 73 7.61 -5.55 -2.99
N ALA A 74 6.50 -5.10 -2.39
CA ALA A 74 6.02 -3.73 -2.48
C ALA A 74 7.03 -2.75 -1.87
N ALA A 75 7.54 -3.04 -0.67
CA ALA A 75 8.57 -2.23 -0.02
C ALA A 75 9.84 -2.12 -0.87
N ARG A 76 10.31 -3.24 -1.45
CA ARG A 76 11.48 -3.26 -2.33
C ARG A 76 11.24 -2.57 -3.67
N ALA A 77 9.99 -2.50 -4.13
CA ALA A 77 9.59 -1.71 -5.30
C ALA A 77 9.54 -0.20 -5.02
N GLY A 78 9.69 0.24 -3.76
CA GLY A 78 9.71 1.65 -3.39
C GLY A 78 8.37 2.18 -2.87
N ALA A 79 7.45 1.31 -2.45
CA ALA A 79 6.19 1.76 -1.86
C ALA A 79 6.41 2.52 -0.55
N ASP A 80 5.81 3.71 -0.44
CA ASP A 80 5.77 4.47 0.81
C ASP A 80 4.79 3.82 1.80
N TYR A 81 3.71 3.27 1.26
CA TYR A 81 2.62 2.67 2.02
C TYR A 81 2.20 1.32 1.44
N ILE A 82 1.67 0.46 2.31
CA ILE A 82 0.93 -0.73 1.92
C ILE A 82 -0.40 -0.82 2.68
N SER A 83 -1.41 -1.37 2.01
CA SER A 83 -2.70 -1.71 2.61
C SER A 83 -2.93 -3.23 2.58
N PRO A 84 -2.66 -3.95 3.69
CA PRO A 84 -3.04 -5.34 3.86
C PRO A 84 -4.54 -5.52 3.99
N VAL A 85 -5.07 -6.58 3.39
CA VAL A 85 -6.49 -6.94 3.47
C VAL A 85 -6.78 -7.57 4.84
N ILE A 86 -7.68 -6.97 5.62
CA ILE A 86 -8.16 -7.50 6.90
C ILE A 86 -9.64 -7.90 6.80
N GLU A 87 -9.91 -9.06 6.22
CA GLU A 87 -11.28 -9.59 6.14
C GLU A 87 -11.64 -10.53 7.30
N ASN A 88 -10.63 -11.10 7.97
CA ASN A 88 -10.78 -12.09 9.04
C ASN A 88 -9.58 -12.07 10.01
N ILE A 89 -9.58 -12.96 11.00
CA ILE A 89 -8.48 -13.13 11.97
C ILE A 89 -7.14 -13.40 11.27
N LYS A 90 -7.13 -14.20 10.18
CA LYS A 90 -5.90 -14.45 9.42
C LYS A 90 -5.35 -13.17 8.80
N GLY A 91 -6.21 -12.23 8.40
CA GLY A 91 -5.79 -10.90 7.96
C GLY A 91 -5.08 -10.10 9.06
N VAL A 92 -5.55 -10.22 10.31
CA VAL A 92 -4.86 -9.62 11.48
C VAL A 92 -3.50 -10.28 11.72
N ASP A 93 -3.42 -11.61 11.62
CA ASP A 93 -2.16 -12.34 11.74
C ASP A 93 -1.16 -11.93 10.65
N THR A 94 -1.62 -11.77 9.41
CA THR A 94 -0.81 -11.27 8.28
C THR A 94 -0.26 -9.88 8.59
N VAL A 95 -1.07 -8.97 9.14
CA VAL A 95 -0.60 -7.63 9.53
C VAL A 95 0.49 -7.70 10.59
N LYS A 96 0.32 -8.56 11.59
CA LYS A 96 1.32 -8.79 12.63
C LYS A 96 2.63 -9.31 12.04
N GLU A 97 2.55 -10.32 11.17
CA GLU A 97 3.70 -10.90 10.47
C GLU A 97 4.45 -9.83 9.65
N ILE A 98 3.72 -9.01 8.88
CA ILE A 98 4.29 -7.92 8.09
C ILE A 98 4.99 -6.90 9.01
N SER A 99 4.36 -6.51 10.12
CA SER A 99 4.90 -5.54 11.07
C SER A 99 6.22 -6.03 11.69
N GLU A 100 6.25 -7.29 12.14
CA GLU A 100 7.45 -7.92 12.69
C GLU A 100 8.57 -8.03 11.64
N MET A 101 8.22 -8.44 10.41
CA MET A 101 9.16 -8.50 9.28
C MET A 101 9.73 -7.12 8.97
N PHE A 102 8.90 -6.08 8.86
CA PHE A 102 9.34 -4.72 8.57
C PHE A 102 10.27 -4.18 9.65
N LYS A 103 9.94 -4.43 10.92
CA LYS A 103 10.81 -4.05 12.04
C LYS A 103 12.16 -4.76 11.97
N ARG A 104 12.17 -6.07 11.74
CA ARG A 104 13.39 -6.88 11.64
C ARG A 104 14.29 -6.42 10.50
N GLU A 105 13.71 -6.16 9.34
CA GLU A 105 14.45 -5.76 8.13
C GLU A 105 14.72 -4.25 8.03
N LYS A 106 14.30 -3.47 9.02
CA LYS A 106 14.41 -1.99 9.03
C LYS A 106 13.75 -1.35 7.79
N ILE A 107 12.63 -1.91 7.34
CA ILE A 107 11.84 -1.39 6.23
C ILE A 107 11.13 -0.10 6.66
N LYS A 108 11.22 0.94 5.82
CA LYS A 108 10.63 2.27 6.07
C LYS A 108 9.18 2.40 5.61
N THR A 109 8.74 1.53 4.70
CA THR A 109 7.36 1.46 4.20
C THR A 109 6.39 1.34 5.38
N LYS A 110 5.31 2.11 5.34
CA LYS A 110 4.32 2.17 6.42
C LYS A 110 3.12 1.29 6.10
N ILE A 111 2.59 0.62 7.11
CA ILE A 111 1.33 -0.11 7.01
C ILE A 111 0.20 0.90 7.31
N ILE A 112 -0.79 0.99 6.43
CA ILE A 112 -1.97 1.83 6.59
C ILE A 112 -3.24 1.00 6.41
N PHE A 113 -4.34 1.49 6.96
CA PHE A 113 -5.65 0.86 6.86
C PHE A 113 -6.66 1.88 6.40
N GLU A 114 -7.46 1.51 5.41
CA GLU A 114 -8.66 2.26 5.10
C GLU A 114 -9.76 1.90 6.11
N LYS A 115 -10.49 2.91 6.59
CA LYS A 115 -11.57 2.73 7.57
C LYS A 115 -12.62 1.69 7.15
N LYS A 116 -12.78 1.46 5.85
CA LYS A 116 -13.74 0.51 5.28
C LYS A 116 -13.32 -0.95 5.43
N GLU A 117 -12.03 -1.21 5.65
CA GLU A 117 -11.44 -2.55 5.77
C GLU A 117 -11.18 -2.95 7.22
N MET A 118 -11.65 -2.17 8.19
CA MET A 118 -11.44 -2.43 9.61
C MET A 118 -12.75 -2.91 10.26
N PRO A 119 -13.02 -4.22 10.28
CA PRO A 119 -14.20 -4.76 10.95
C PRO A 119 -14.10 -4.58 12.47
N LEU A 120 -15.23 -4.33 13.12
CA LEU A 120 -15.35 -3.94 14.54
C LEU A 120 -14.53 -4.80 15.52
N TYR A 121 -14.30 -6.08 15.24
CA TYR A 121 -13.51 -6.98 16.09
C TYR A 121 -12.00 -6.65 16.14
N THR A 122 -11.49 -5.84 15.22
CA THR A 122 -10.08 -5.39 15.19
C THR A 122 -9.80 -4.20 16.12
N ALA A 123 -10.84 -3.50 16.59
CA ALA A 123 -10.71 -2.34 17.47
C ALA A 123 -10.07 -2.70 18.84
N ASN A 124 -10.22 -3.96 19.27
CA ASN A 124 -9.66 -4.45 20.54
C ASN A 124 -8.19 -4.92 20.44
N TYR A 125 -7.61 -4.94 19.24
CA TYR A 125 -6.22 -5.34 19.00
C TYR A 125 -5.31 -4.16 18.58
N ALA A 126 -5.83 -2.93 18.65
CA ALA A 126 -5.15 -1.69 18.27
C ALA A 126 -4.47 -1.00 19.46
#